data_AF-A0A1J8PYM3-F1
#
_entry.id   AF-A0A1J8PYM3-F1
#
_cell.length_a   1.000
_cell.length_b   1.000
_cell.length_c   1.000
_cell.angle_alpha   90.00
_cell.angle_beta   90.00
_cell.angle_gamma   90.00
#
_symmetry.space_group_name_H-M   'P 1'
#
loop_
_entity.id
_entity.type
_entity.pdbx_description
1 polymer ?
#
loop_
_entity_poly.entity_id
_entity_poly.type
_entity_poly.pdbx_seq_one_letter_code
_entity_poly.pdbx_strand_id
1 'polypeptide(L)'
;MTSTPSSSLYSFARAVACVGLCTPLLAQAETASEPEDLPALSAASEQASVVGVSSGGYMATQLAVAWPERFSGLGVLAAGPWSCAQGSLSLALNQCMMTRRGAPSLDELESRHQRYLGLEQVGSAEALSQLRAYLWHGEEDEVVEPLLGDLLAEQWQQWLASPDQLRVARSENAGHGWPIRLPSEAAPGPHEWGDCRQGGGSFLLSCDEDIAGEMLDWLYPERDVSDAGEPEGEQGGELVAFDQSEFAVKGLADTGYVFIPEGCEAGECPVTLALHGCQMNEEAIGDTFIRYTGLNAWAAAHQQIVLYPQAESSMANPQGCWDWWGFAESTWQLSPQHDTRNGTQIGALLAMLNRLQAAPEQAD
;
A
#
# COMPACT_ATOMS: atom_id res chain seq x y z
N MET A 1 -20.05 -77.69 -43.22
CA MET A 1 -20.47 -78.29 -41.94
C MET A 1 -21.11 -77.14 -41.14
N THR A 2 -22.45 -76.95 -41.18
CA THR A 2 -23.42 -77.56 -40.24
C THR A 2 -22.90 -77.41 -38.80
N SER A 3 -23.49 -76.68 -37.85
CA SER A 3 -24.91 -76.39 -37.59
C SER A 3 -25.04 -75.37 -36.43
N THR A 4 -26.08 -74.54 -36.52
CA THR A 4 -26.73 -73.67 -35.52
C THR A 4 -27.38 -74.46 -34.33
N PRO A 5 -28.23 -73.88 -33.45
CA PRO A 5 -28.04 -72.87 -32.39
C PRO A 5 -28.78 -73.23 -31.05
N SER A 6 -28.72 -72.39 -30.01
CA SER A 6 -29.79 -72.23 -28.97
C SER A 6 -29.42 -71.07 -28.03
N SER A 7 -29.99 -69.85 -28.07
CA SER A 7 -31.36 -69.36 -27.81
C SER A 7 -31.79 -69.36 -26.34
N SER A 8 -32.02 -68.14 -25.79
CA SER A 8 -32.92 -67.70 -24.70
C SER A 8 -32.20 -66.74 -23.74
N LEU A 9 -32.67 -65.54 -23.35
CA LEU A 9 -34.01 -64.97 -23.30
C LEU A 9 -33.97 -63.42 -23.39
N TYR A 10 -35.06 -62.90 -23.97
CA TYR A 10 -35.64 -61.56 -23.95
C TYR A 10 -35.21 -60.55 -22.87
N SER A 11 -35.07 -59.28 -23.27
CA SER A 11 -35.96 -58.22 -22.74
C SER A 11 -35.98 -56.97 -23.62
N PHE A 12 -37.21 -56.47 -23.79
CA PHE A 12 -37.61 -55.23 -24.45
C PHE A 12 -36.94 -54.00 -23.81
N ALA A 13 -36.49 -53.06 -24.64
CA ALA A 13 -36.38 -51.66 -24.23
C ALA A 13 -36.92 -50.76 -25.36
N ARG A 14 -37.98 -50.04 -25.00
CA ARG A 14 -38.71 -49.07 -25.82
C ARG A 14 -37.80 -47.89 -26.18
N ALA A 15 -37.79 -47.50 -27.45
CA ALA A 15 -37.27 -46.21 -27.88
C ALA A 15 -38.26 -45.11 -27.44
N VAL A 16 -37.85 -44.26 -26.51
CA VAL A 16 -38.53 -43.00 -26.18
C VAL A 16 -37.80 -41.89 -26.92
N ALA A 17 -38.50 -41.24 -27.84
CA ALA A 17 -38.03 -40.03 -28.51
C ALA A 17 -38.21 -38.85 -27.54
N CYS A 18 -37.13 -38.38 -26.93
CA CYS A 18 -37.11 -37.11 -26.21
C CYS A 18 -36.76 -35.99 -27.18
N VAL A 19 -37.77 -35.19 -27.55
CA VAL A 19 -37.58 -33.87 -28.17
C VAL A 19 -37.10 -32.94 -27.05
N GLY A 20 -35.79 -32.72 -26.97
CA GLY A 20 -35.19 -31.76 -26.04
C GLY A 20 -35.46 -30.33 -26.50
N LEU A 21 -36.27 -29.60 -25.75
CA LEU A 21 -36.39 -28.14 -25.86
C LEU A 21 -35.09 -27.51 -25.35
N CYS A 22 -34.28 -26.95 -26.26
CA CYS A 22 -33.19 -26.06 -25.90
C CYS A 22 -33.79 -24.74 -25.40
N THR A 23 -33.91 -24.58 -24.09
CA THR A 23 -34.04 -23.26 -23.47
C THR A 23 -32.69 -22.55 -23.54
N PRO A 24 -32.59 -21.36 -24.13
CA PRO A 24 -31.35 -20.59 -24.07
C PRO A 24 -31.12 -20.17 -22.62
N LEU A 25 -30.00 -20.60 -22.05
CA LEU A 25 -29.48 -20.02 -20.81
C LEU A 25 -29.11 -18.57 -21.15
N LEU A 26 -29.96 -17.62 -20.76
CA LEU A 26 -29.57 -16.21 -20.71
C LEU A 26 -28.57 -16.11 -19.55
N ALA A 27 -27.28 -16.06 -19.88
CA ALA A 27 -26.26 -15.62 -18.94
C ALA A 27 -26.60 -14.18 -18.56
N GLN A 28 -27.06 -13.98 -17.33
CA GLN A 28 -27.07 -12.66 -16.73
C GLN A 28 -25.60 -12.30 -16.57
N ALA A 29 -25.11 -11.37 -17.38
CA ALA A 29 -23.90 -10.67 -17.04
C ALA A 29 -24.24 -9.89 -15.76
N GLU A 30 -23.66 -10.29 -14.64
CA GLU A 30 -23.58 -9.42 -13.47
C GLU A 30 -22.87 -8.16 -13.97
N THR A 31 -23.64 -7.08 -14.14
CA THR A 31 -23.08 -5.75 -14.28
C THR A 31 -22.35 -5.47 -12.98
N ALA A 32 -21.02 -5.57 -12.98
CA ALA A 32 -20.22 -5.03 -11.90
C ALA A 32 -20.67 -3.59 -11.70
N SER A 33 -21.17 -3.26 -10.51
CA SER A 33 -21.50 -1.89 -10.14
C SER A 33 -20.21 -1.07 -10.25
N GLU A 34 -20.26 0.08 -10.92
CA GLU A 34 -19.15 1.03 -10.89
C GLU A 34 -18.85 1.35 -9.42
N PRO A 35 -17.56 1.42 -9.03
CA PRO A 35 -17.21 1.70 -7.64
C PRO A 35 -17.76 3.07 -7.24
N GLU A 36 -18.27 3.17 -6.01
CA GLU A 36 -18.86 4.40 -5.50
C GLU A 36 -17.77 5.44 -5.16
N ASP A 37 -18.16 6.70 -4.96
CA ASP A 37 -17.22 7.74 -4.54
C ASP A 37 -16.57 7.40 -3.18
N LEU A 38 -15.34 7.88 -2.97
CA LEU A 38 -14.69 7.76 -1.66
C LEU A 38 -15.55 8.46 -0.59
N PRO A 39 -16.01 7.77 0.47
CA PRO A 39 -16.93 8.34 1.44
C PRO A 39 -16.26 9.44 2.28
N ALA A 40 -17.06 10.40 2.72
CA ALA A 40 -16.68 11.36 3.75
C ALA A 40 -17.12 10.83 5.12
N LEU A 41 -16.20 10.64 6.06
CA LEU A 41 -16.44 9.91 7.31
C LEU A 41 -16.28 10.78 8.56
N SER A 42 -15.99 12.08 8.42
CA SER A 42 -15.52 12.92 9.55
C SER A 42 -14.35 12.29 10.31
N ALA A 43 -13.45 11.60 9.59
CA ALA A 43 -12.24 11.04 10.19
C ALA A 43 -11.40 12.12 10.89
N ALA A 44 -10.63 11.73 11.89
CA ALA A 44 -9.80 12.68 12.64
C ALA A 44 -8.84 13.44 11.70
N SER A 45 -8.88 14.77 11.77
CA SER A 45 -8.10 15.66 10.92
C SER A 45 -6.62 15.76 11.33
N GLU A 46 -6.33 15.46 12.60
CA GLU A 46 -5.00 15.40 13.19
C GLU A 46 -4.69 13.93 13.50
N GLN A 47 -3.43 13.50 13.43
CA GLN A 47 -2.96 12.14 13.76
C GLN A 47 -3.13 11.05 12.69
N ALA A 48 -3.18 11.41 11.40
CA ALA A 48 -3.03 10.39 10.36
C ALA A 48 -1.62 9.77 10.42
N SER A 49 -1.48 8.53 9.98
CA SER A 49 -0.17 7.96 9.65
C SER A 49 -0.09 7.68 8.16
N VAL A 50 1.13 7.64 7.64
CA VAL A 50 1.39 7.16 6.29
C VAL A 50 2.41 6.03 6.37
N VAL A 51 2.13 4.92 5.72
CA VAL A 51 2.99 3.74 5.70
C VAL A 51 3.17 3.27 4.27
N GLY A 52 4.34 2.72 3.94
CA GLY A 52 4.53 2.14 2.62
C GLY A 52 5.78 1.30 2.49
N VAL A 53 5.81 0.53 1.40
CA VAL A 53 6.93 -0.35 1.05
C VAL A 53 7.49 -0.01 -0.32
N SER A 54 8.82 -0.14 -0.51
CA SER A 54 9.48 0.10 -1.80
C SER A 54 9.17 1.51 -2.33
N SER A 55 8.66 1.66 -3.57
CA SER A 55 8.21 2.97 -4.08
C SER A 55 7.14 3.62 -3.20
N GLY A 56 6.28 2.84 -2.54
CA GLY A 56 5.30 3.35 -1.57
C GLY A 56 5.97 3.87 -0.31
N GLY A 57 7.09 3.25 0.11
CA GLY A 57 7.93 3.75 1.20
C GLY A 57 8.60 5.08 0.85
N TYR A 58 9.14 5.21 -0.37
CA TYR A 58 9.60 6.51 -0.88
C TYR A 58 8.48 7.54 -0.88
N MET A 59 7.30 7.22 -1.42
CA MET A 59 6.15 8.14 -1.43
C MET A 59 5.68 8.51 -0.01
N ALA A 60 5.71 7.58 0.94
CA ALA A 60 5.39 7.84 2.34
C ALA A 60 6.33 8.91 2.94
N THR A 61 7.64 8.79 2.70
CA THR A 61 8.60 9.84 3.12
C THR A 61 8.31 11.17 2.43
N GLN A 62 7.95 11.16 1.13
CA GLN A 62 7.66 12.38 0.39
C GLN A 62 6.43 13.11 0.93
N LEU A 63 5.36 12.37 1.27
CA LEU A 63 4.17 12.90 1.94
C LEU A 63 4.52 13.49 3.31
N ALA A 64 5.25 12.75 4.13
CA ALA A 64 5.62 13.15 5.49
C ALA A 64 6.56 14.37 5.51
N VAL A 65 7.42 14.56 4.50
CA VAL A 65 8.28 15.74 4.38
C VAL A 65 7.52 16.93 3.76
N ALA A 66 6.68 16.68 2.75
CA ALA A 66 5.91 17.75 2.11
C ALA A 66 4.85 18.34 3.05
N TRP A 67 4.20 17.50 3.86
CA TRP A 67 3.06 17.85 4.71
C TRP A 67 3.15 17.20 6.11
N PRO A 68 4.26 17.38 6.85
CA PRO A 68 4.44 16.81 8.19
C PRO A 68 3.31 17.16 9.16
N GLU A 69 2.67 18.33 9.01
CA GLU A 69 1.54 18.73 9.85
C GLU A 69 0.29 17.86 9.70
N ARG A 70 0.23 17.01 8.67
CA ARG A 70 -0.89 16.11 8.40
C ARG A 70 -0.73 14.75 9.05
N PHE A 71 0.48 14.42 9.50
CA PHE A 71 0.82 13.09 10.00
C PHE A 71 1.33 13.16 11.44
N SER A 72 1.09 12.10 12.21
CA SER A 72 1.77 11.84 13.49
C SER A 72 2.76 10.69 13.38
N GLY A 73 2.53 9.77 12.44
CA GLY A 73 3.33 8.56 12.25
C GLY A 73 3.77 8.33 10.81
N LEU A 74 4.99 7.83 10.64
CA LEU A 74 5.54 7.38 9.36
C LEU A 74 6.06 5.94 9.49
N GLY A 75 5.58 5.05 8.62
CA GLY A 75 6.13 3.71 8.43
C GLY A 75 6.81 3.55 7.07
N VAL A 76 8.05 3.08 7.04
CA VAL A 76 8.78 2.86 5.78
C VAL A 76 9.43 1.49 5.77
N LEU A 77 9.08 0.67 4.78
CA LEU A 77 9.65 -0.65 4.58
C LEU A 77 10.43 -0.70 3.26
N ALA A 78 11.64 -1.27 3.29
CA ALA A 78 12.44 -1.59 2.11
C ALA A 78 12.59 -0.42 1.12
N ALA A 79 12.97 0.75 1.63
CA ALA A 79 13.16 1.98 0.84
C ALA A 79 14.45 2.71 1.28
N GLY A 80 14.66 3.93 0.79
CA GLY A 80 15.86 4.72 1.07
C GLY A 80 15.57 6.19 1.29
N PRO A 81 16.61 7.04 1.34
CA PRO A 81 16.49 8.44 1.74
C PRO A 81 15.46 9.22 0.92
N TRP A 82 14.74 10.12 1.59
CA TRP A 82 13.87 11.07 0.91
C TRP A 82 14.64 11.86 -0.14
N SER A 83 13.99 12.09 -1.29
CA SER A 83 14.56 12.78 -2.45
C SER A 83 15.79 12.12 -3.09
N CYS A 84 16.10 10.85 -2.76
CA CYS A 84 17.28 10.17 -3.28
C CYS A 84 17.41 10.24 -4.82
N ALA A 85 16.32 10.00 -5.55
CA ALA A 85 16.35 10.00 -7.02
C ALA A 85 16.47 11.41 -7.62
N GLN A 86 16.18 12.47 -6.86
CA GLN A 86 16.25 13.87 -7.28
C GLN A 86 15.57 14.17 -8.63
N GLY A 87 14.48 13.46 -8.95
CA GLY A 87 13.78 13.61 -10.24
C GLY A 87 14.49 12.93 -11.44
N SER A 88 15.32 11.91 -11.19
CA SER A 88 16.11 11.21 -12.22
C SER A 88 15.95 9.70 -12.12
N LEU A 89 15.39 9.09 -13.18
CA LEU A 89 15.31 7.63 -13.30
C LEU A 89 16.68 6.95 -13.24
N SER A 90 17.73 7.62 -13.72
CA SER A 90 19.09 7.07 -13.66
C SER A 90 19.60 6.97 -12.22
N LEU A 91 19.32 7.98 -11.39
CA LEU A 91 19.67 7.95 -9.97
C LEU A 91 18.76 6.97 -9.21
N ALA A 92 17.46 6.97 -9.50
CA ALA A 92 16.52 6.02 -8.95
C ALA A 92 17.04 4.57 -9.07
N LEU A 93 17.32 4.12 -10.30
CA LEU A 93 17.74 2.74 -10.55
C LEU A 93 19.17 2.43 -10.09
N ASN A 94 20.11 3.37 -10.26
CA ASN A 94 21.54 3.05 -10.10
C ASN A 94 22.19 3.63 -8.83
N GLN A 95 21.47 4.44 -8.06
CA GLN A 95 21.96 4.97 -6.78
C GLN A 95 21.00 4.62 -5.65
N CYS A 96 19.70 4.78 -5.88
CA CYS A 96 18.65 4.64 -4.88
C CYS A 96 17.97 3.27 -4.86
N MET A 97 18.52 2.31 -5.59
CA MET A 97 18.13 0.90 -5.52
C MET A 97 19.38 0.06 -5.29
N MET A 98 20.32 0.14 -6.24
CA MET A 98 21.48 -0.76 -6.28
C MET A 98 22.83 -0.11 -5.97
N THR A 99 22.86 1.12 -5.42
CA THR A 99 24.08 1.91 -5.07
C THR A 99 25.27 1.89 -6.05
N ARG A 100 25.07 1.51 -7.33
CA ARG A 100 26.09 1.37 -8.39
C ARG A 100 26.80 2.69 -8.71
N ARG A 101 26.17 3.82 -8.41
CA ARG A 101 26.76 5.18 -8.52
C ARG A 101 27.32 5.70 -7.20
N GLY A 102 27.53 4.82 -6.22
CA GLY A 102 27.88 5.14 -4.84
C GLY A 102 26.64 5.42 -3.99
N ALA A 103 26.83 5.49 -2.67
CA ALA A 103 25.80 5.90 -1.74
C ALA A 103 25.28 7.32 -2.06
N PRO A 104 23.97 7.59 -1.94
CA PRO A 104 23.45 8.96 -2.00
C PRO A 104 24.05 9.81 -0.88
N SER A 105 24.34 11.08 -1.18
CA SER A 105 24.92 12.03 -0.23
C SER A 105 23.84 12.67 0.62
N LEU A 106 23.81 12.38 1.93
CA LEU A 106 22.84 13.01 2.84
C LEU A 106 23.02 14.53 2.92
N ASP A 107 24.25 15.05 2.82
CA ASP A 107 24.51 16.50 2.77
C ASP A 107 23.87 17.17 1.53
N GLU A 108 23.85 16.47 0.40
CA GLU A 108 23.22 16.97 -0.84
C GLU A 108 21.71 16.97 -0.72
N LEU A 109 21.13 15.91 -0.15
CA LEU A 109 19.69 15.79 0.11
C LEU A 109 19.24 16.82 1.16
N GLU A 110 20.02 17.07 2.19
CA GLU A 110 19.75 18.09 3.20
C GLU A 110 19.84 19.50 2.60
N SER A 111 20.84 19.78 1.76
CA SER A 111 20.92 21.05 1.03
C SER A 111 19.69 21.29 0.15
N ARG A 112 19.15 20.22 -0.45
CA ARG A 112 17.90 20.26 -1.21
C ARG A 112 16.69 20.49 -0.31
N HIS A 113 16.59 19.82 0.83
CA HIS A 113 15.55 20.02 1.83
C HIS A 113 15.53 21.47 2.33
N GLN A 114 16.67 22.04 2.71
CA GLN A 114 16.78 23.45 3.16
C GLN A 114 16.36 24.45 2.08
N ARG A 115 16.66 24.17 0.81
CA ARG A 115 16.16 24.98 -0.30
C ARG A 115 14.64 24.90 -0.43
N TYR A 116 14.05 23.73 -0.26
CA TYR A 116 12.59 23.56 -0.30
C TYR A 116 11.89 24.20 0.90
N LEU A 117 12.49 24.13 2.09
CA LEU A 117 12.04 24.88 3.27
C LEU A 117 12.02 26.39 2.98
N GLY A 118 13.10 26.94 2.43
CA GLY A 118 13.18 28.36 2.07
C GLY A 118 12.22 28.81 0.96
N LEU A 119 11.65 27.87 0.21
CA LEU A 119 10.65 28.11 -0.82
C LEU A 119 9.22 27.70 -0.40
N GLU A 120 9.04 27.26 0.85
CA GLU A 120 7.76 26.77 1.38
C GLU A 120 7.17 25.60 0.55
N GLN A 121 8.06 24.79 -0.03
CA GLN A 121 7.71 23.62 -0.85
C GLN A 121 7.60 22.34 -0.04
N VAL A 122 8.02 22.36 1.23
CA VAL A 122 7.89 21.28 2.20
C VAL A 122 7.42 21.87 3.53
N GLY A 123 6.97 21.04 4.48
CA GLY A 123 6.52 21.55 5.77
C GLY A 123 7.66 21.99 6.67
N SER A 124 7.31 22.62 7.80
CA SER A 124 8.31 23.18 8.71
C SER A 124 9.13 22.09 9.39
N ALA A 125 10.39 22.41 9.71
CA ALA A 125 11.25 21.55 10.52
C ALA A 125 10.63 21.27 11.91
N GLU A 126 9.88 22.22 12.47
CA GLU A 126 9.16 22.03 13.73
C GLU A 126 8.15 20.89 13.61
N ALA A 127 7.25 20.93 12.61
CA ALA A 127 6.25 19.88 12.41
C ALA A 127 6.91 18.53 12.10
N LEU A 128 7.94 18.51 11.24
CA LEU A 128 8.66 17.29 10.90
C LEU A 128 9.33 16.64 12.13
N SER A 129 9.89 17.46 13.03
CA SER A 129 10.56 16.98 14.24
C SER A 129 9.64 16.28 15.24
N GLN A 130 8.32 16.49 15.15
CA GLN A 130 7.33 15.91 16.05
C GLN A 130 6.84 14.53 15.59
N LEU A 131 7.15 14.11 14.36
CA LEU A 131 6.73 12.81 13.85
C LEU A 131 7.33 11.66 14.66
N ARG A 132 6.65 10.52 14.62
CA ARG A 132 7.20 9.23 15.06
C ARG A 132 7.43 8.37 13.82
N ALA A 133 8.61 7.77 13.70
CA ALA A 133 9.00 7.01 12.52
C ALA A 133 9.37 5.57 12.88
N TYR A 134 8.90 4.63 12.05
CA TYR A 134 9.28 3.23 12.04
C TYR A 134 9.88 2.91 10.68
N LEU A 135 11.13 2.49 10.67
CA LEU A 135 11.87 2.13 9.47
C LEU A 135 12.24 0.65 9.56
N TRP A 136 11.97 -0.11 8.50
CA TRP A 136 12.34 -1.51 8.43
C TRP A 136 13.02 -1.84 7.10
N HIS A 137 14.01 -2.74 7.17
CA HIS A 137 14.69 -3.27 5.99
C HIS A 137 15.06 -4.74 6.17
N GLY A 138 14.92 -5.54 5.11
CA GLY A 138 15.42 -6.92 5.06
C GLY A 138 16.89 -6.97 4.67
N GLU A 139 17.71 -7.75 5.38
CA GLU A 139 19.16 -7.83 5.11
C GLU A 139 19.50 -8.59 3.81
N GLU A 140 18.54 -9.32 3.23
CA GLU A 140 18.66 -10.05 1.96
C GLU A 140 17.99 -9.28 0.79
N ASP A 141 17.66 -8.00 0.97
CA ASP A 141 17.04 -7.17 -0.07
C ASP A 141 18.03 -6.83 -1.21
N GLU A 142 17.86 -7.50 -2.35
CA GLU A 142 18.65 -7.27 -3.56
C GLU A 142 18.04 -6.23 -4.52
N VAL A 143 16.86 -5.68 -4.20
CA VAL A 143 16.14 -4.69 -5.04
C VAL A 143 16.45 -3.28 -4.56
N VAL A 144 16.34 -3.04 -3.25
CA VAL A 144 16.78 -1.81 -2.58
C VAL A 144 17.81 -2.21 -1.54
N GLU A 145 19.08 -1.90 -1.80
CA GLU A 145 20.17 -2.33 -0.92
C GLU A 145 19.98 -1.86 0.53
N PRO A 146 20.25 -2.71 1.55
CA PRO A 146 20.06 -2.37 2.97
C PRO A 146 20.78 -1.11 3.43
N LEU A 147 21.91 -0.78 2.79
CA LEU A 147 22.63 0.48 3.03
C LEU A 147 21.73 1.72 2.84
N LEU A 148 20.74 1.66 1.93
CA LEU A 148 19.80 2.75 1.73
C LEU A 148 18.83 2.90 2.91
N GLY A 149 18.42 1.81 3.54
CA GLY A 149 17.65 1.83 4.79
C GLY A 149 18.45 2.46 5.93
N ASP A 150 19.75 2.19 6.00
CA ASP A 150 20.66 2.80 6.99
C ASP A 150 20.81 4.31 6.78
N LEU A 151 20.96 4.74 5.53
CA LEU A 151 21.02 6.17 5.18
C LEU A 151 19.68 6.87 5.43
N LEU A 152 18.56 6.19 5.21
CA LEU A 152 17.24 6.70 5.56
C LEU A 152 17.13 6.90 7.08
N ALA A 153 17.57 5.92 7.87
CA ALA A 153 17.58 6.04 9.33
C ALA A 153 18.47 7.20 9.82
N GLU A 154 19.65 7.36 9.24
CA GLU A 154 20.55 8.50 9.54
C GLU A 154 19.90 9.84 9.16
N GLN A 155 19.21 9.92 8.02
CA GLN A 155 18.48 11.12 7.61
C GLN A 155 17.36 11.46 8.60
N TRP A 156 16.52 10.49 8.97
CA TRP A 156 15.41 10.72 9.91
C TRP A 156 15.88 11.04 11.32
N GLN A 157 16.99 10.43 11.78
CA GLN A 157 17.60 10.76 13.06
C GLN A 157 18.03 12.24 13.14
N GLN A 158 18.42 12.86 12.02
CA GLN A 158 18.79 14.29 11.98
C GLN A 158 17.57 15.23 12.04
N TRP A 159 16.40 14.77 11.61
CA TRP A 159 15.19 15.60 11.54
C TRP A 159 14.30 15.50 12.77
N LEU A 160 14.29 14.35 13.44
CA LEU A 160 13.46 14.12 14.62
C LEU A 160 14.00 14.84 15.87
N ALA A 161 13.09 15.29 16.74
CA ALA A 161 13.47 16.02 17.96
C ALA A 161 14.18 15.11 18.99
N SER A 162 13.84 13.83 19.02
CA SER A 162 14.36 12.83 19.96
C SER A 162 14.63 11.49 19.27
N PRO A 163 15.70 10.76 19.64
CA PRO A 163 15.92 9.39 19.18
C PRO A 163 14.78 8.42 19.59
N ASP A 164 14.02 8.72 20.64
CA ASP A 164 12.90 7.90 21.09
C ASP A 164 11.68 7.95 20.13
N GLN A 165 11.74 8.79 19.10
CA GLN A 165 10.74 8.87 18.03
C GLN A 165 11.09 7.98 16.83
N LEU A 166 12.28 7.38 16.79
CA LEU A 166 12.74 6.55 15.67
C LEU A 166 12.93 5.09 16.10
N ARG A 167 12.24 4.18 15.42
CA ARG A 167 12.53 2.75 15.46
C ARG A 167 13.13 2.30 14.15
N VAL A 168 14.29 1.66 14.23
CA VAL A 168 14.93 0.99 13.09
C VAL A 168 14.89 -0.51 13.36
N ALA A 169 14.13 -1.24 12.55
CA ALA A 169 13.97 -2.68 12.62
C ALA A 169 14.60 -3.34 11.39
N ARG A 170 15.07 -4.57 11.56
CA ARG A 170 15.74 -5.34 10.50
C ARG A 170 15.36 -6.80 10.62
N SER A 171 15.24 -7.48 9.49
CA SER A 171 15.12 -8.95 9.47
C SER A 171 16.29 -9.55 8.70
N GLU A 172 17.06 -10.41 9.38
CA GLU A 172 18.25 -11.06 8.83
C GLU A 172 17.95 -11.96 7.62
N ASN A 173 16.69 -12.38 7.46
CA ASN A 173 16.28 -13.38 6.47
C ASN A 173 15.19 -12.86 5.55
N ALA A 174 14.93 -11.55 5.53
CA ALA A 174 13.94 -10.97 4.65
C ALA A 174 14.58 -10.31 3.43
N GLY A 175 14.00 -10.52 2.26
CA GLY A 175 14.30 -9.83 1.02
C GLY A 175 13.43 -8.58 0.82
N HIS A 176 13.24 -8.21 -0.44
CA HIS A 176 12.46 -7.03 -0.80
C HIS A 176 10.95 -7.27 -0.68
N GLY A 177 10.27 -6.55 0.22
CA GLY A 177 8.82 -6.61 0.33
C GLY A 177 8.30 -6.26 1.71
N TRP A 178 7.06 -6.70 1.98
CA TRP A 178 6.33 -6.49 3.22
C TRP A 178 6.23 -7.82 4.01
N PRO A 179 6.94 -8.01 5.13
CA PRO A 179 6.80 -9.20 5.97
C PRO A 179 5.39 -9.35 6.53
N ILE A 180 4.87 -10.57 6.51
CA ILE A 180 3.55 -10.87 7.08
C ILE A 180 3.62 -12.01 8.11
N ARG A 181 2.74 -11.92 9.11
CA ARG A 181 2.41 -13.05 9.97
C ARG A 181 1.65 -14.08 9.14
N LEU A 182 2.07 -15.34 9.19
CA LEU A 182 1.41 -16.37 8.40
C LEU A 182 0.10 -16.79 9.09
N PRO A 183 -1.02 -16.89 8.34
CA PRO A 183 -2.25 -17.42 8.91
C PRO A 183 -2.07 -18.88 9.33
N SER A 184 -2.72 -19.28 10.42
CA SER A 184 -2.64 -20.63 10.99
C SER A 184 -3.21 -21.73 10.08
N GLU A 185 -4.13 -21.37 9.18
CA GLU A 185 -4.61 -22.24 8.09
C GLU A 185 -4.20 -21.65 6.73
N ALA A 186 -3.52 -22.47 5.93
CA ALA A 186 -2.96 -22.05 4.65
C ALA A 186 -4.07 -21.70 3.64
N ALA A 187 -4.11 -20.45 3.19
CA ALA A 187 -4.84 -20.09 1.98
C ALA A 187 -3.85 -19.58 0.92
N PRO A 188 -3.49 -20.38 -0.10
CA PRO A 188 -3.12 -19.85 -1.40
C PRO A 188 -4.39 -19.72 -2.28
N GLY A 189 -4.70 -18.64 -2.99
CA GLY A 189 -4.01 -17.35 -3.25
C GLY A 189 -5.03 -16.19 -3.42
N PRO A 190 -4.71 -15.07 -4.11
CA PRO A 190 -4.23 -15.04 -5.52
C PRO A 190 -3.15 -13.96 -5.79
N HIS A 191 -1.86 -14.20 -6.01
CA HIS A 191 -1.09 -15.34 -6.51
C HIS A 191 0.28 -15.32 -5.83
N GLU A 192 0.48 -16.32 -4.97
CA GLU A 192 1.68 -16.65 -4.18
C GLU A 192 2.31 -15.50 -3.38
N TRP A 193 2.35 -15.69 -2.06
CA TRP A 193 3.22 -14.91 -1.17
C TRP A 193 4.65 -14.88 -1.71
N GLY A 194 5.35 -13.79 -1.46
CA GLY A 194 6.79 -13.73 -1.66
C GLY A 194 7.50 -14.71 -0.73
N ASP A 195 8.56 -15.34 -1.24
CA ASP A 195 9.51 -16.05 -0.39
C ASP A 195 10.15 -15.05 0.57
N CYS A 196 10.29 -15.41 1.85
CA CYS A 196 10.80 -14.46 2.83
C CYS A 196 12.15 -13.88 2.41
N ARG A 197 13.09 -14.72 1.93
CA ARG A 197 14.46 -14.29 1.56
C ARG A 197 14.55 -13.75 0.14
N GLN A 198 13.98 -14.45 -0.83
CA GLN A 198 14.12 -14.13 -2.25
C GLN A 198 13.13 -13.08 -2.74
N GLY A 199 12.07 -12.81 -1.96
CA GLY A 199 10.96 -11.97 -2.40
C GLY A 199 10.18 -12.60 -3.56
N GLY A 200 9.79 -11.76 -4.52
CA GLY A 200 8.96 -12.15 -5.66
C GLY A 200 7.51 -12.40 -5.27
N GLY A 201 6.77 -13.10 -6.13
CA GLY A 201 5.33 -13.31 -5.95
C GLY A 201 4.59 -11.98 -5.81
N SER A 202 3.80 -11.86 -4.74
CA SER A 202 3.09 -10.63 -4.38
C SER A 202 3.93 -9.57 -3.64
N PHE A 203 5.19 -9.87 -3.32
CA PHE A 203 6.05 -9.10 -2.40
C PHE A 203 5.49 -8.96 -0.97
N LEU A 204 4.44 -9.69 -0.61
CA LEU A 204 4.10 -9.96 0.80
C LEU A 204 4.88 -11.19 1.24
N LEU A 205 5.88 -10.98 2.08
CA LEU A 205 6.92 -11.95 2.41
C LEU A 205 6.45 -12.91 3.51
N SER A 206 6.56 -14.21 3.23
CA SER A 206 6.19 -15.30 4.15
C SER A 206 7.21 -15.48 5.30
N CYS A 207 7.44 -14.43 6.08
CA CYS A 207 8.45 -14.41 7.15
C CYS A 207 7.89 -14.84 8.52
N ASP A 208 6.57 -14.93 8.66
CA ASP A 208 5.88 -15.11 9.95
C ASP A 208 6.21 -13.99 10.96
N GLU A 209 6.29 -12.76 10.44
CA GLU A 209 6.61 -11.54 11.18
C GLU A 209 5.43 -10.56 11.13
N ASP A 210 4.93 -10.10 12.27
CA ASP A 210 3.85 -9.12 12.35
C ASP A 210 4.37 -7.69 12.30
N ILE A 211 4.89 -7.32 11.13
CA ILE A 211 5.47 -6.00 10.94
C ILE A 211 4.42 -4.89 11.05
N ALA A 212 3.16 -5.16 10.64
CA ALA A 212 2.08 -4.19 10.74
C ALA A 212 1.75 -3.89 12.20
N GLY A 213 1.59 -4.91 13.05
CA GLY A 213 1.38 -4.74 14.48
C GLY A 213 2.55 -4.03 15.16
N GLU A 214 3.79 -4.51 14.97
CA GLU A 214 4.98 -3.88 15.57
C GLU A 214 5.11 -2.41 15.18
N MET A 215 4.91 -2.11 13.89
CA MET A 215 4.98 -0.75 13.37
C MET A 215 3.89 0.13 13.96
N LEU A 216 2.62 -0.29 13.92
CA LEU A 216 1.51 0.56 14.36
C LEU A 216 1.51 0.74 15.89
N ASP A 217 1.89 -0.28 16.66
CA ASP A 217 2.11 -0.15 18.11
C ASP A 217 3.22 0.87 18.42
N TRP A 218 4.29 0.88 17.61
CA TRP A 218 5.32 1.90 17.73
C TRP A 218 4.81 3.29 17.38
N LEU A 219 4.02 3.44 16.32
CA LEU A 219 3.51 4.75 15.88
C LEU A 219 2.47 5.34 16.85
N TYR A 220 1.75 4.50 17.59
CA TYR A 220 0.67 4.89 18.51
C TYR A 220 0.89 4.32 19.93
N PRO A 221 1.97 4.73 20.64
CA PRO A 221 2.34 4.15 21.93
C PRO A 221 1.30 4.38 23.05
N GLU A 222 0.40 5.35 22.88
CA GLU A 222 -0.70 5.63 23.80
C GLU A 222 -1.90 4.69 23.65
N ARG A 223 -1.96 3.86 22.59
CA ARG A 223 -3.09 2.98 22.26
C ARG A 223 -2.84 1.53 22.65
N ASP A 224 -2.19 1.35 23.80
CA ASP A 224 -1.72 0.05 24.30
C ASP A 224 -2.83 -1.00 24.30
N VAL A 225 -2.46 -2.25 23.97
CA VAL A 225 -3.32 -3.38 23.58
C VAL A 225 -4.34 -3.78 24.65
N SER A 226 -4.22 -3.28 25.88
CA SER A 226 -5.15 -3.60 26.98
C SER A 226 -6.54 -2.99 26.83
N ASP A 227 -6.71 -1.94 26.01
CA ASP A 227 -8.02 -1.36 25.67
C ASP A 227 -8.55 -1.85 24.30
N ALA A 228 -7.75 -2.64 23.56
CA ALA A 228 -8.19 -3.26 22.31
C ALA A 228 -9.17 -4.39 22.62
N GLY A 229 -10.40 -4.28 22.11
CA GLY A 229 -11.35 -5.39 22.13
C GLY A 229 -10.79 -6.59 21.36
N GLU A 230 -11.08 -7.82 21.78
CA GLU A 230 -10.72 -9.01 20.98
C GLU A 230 -11.40 -8.87 19.60
N PRO A 231 -10.64 -8.86 18.49
CA PRO A 231 -11.24 -8.85 17.16
C PRO A 231 -11.95 -10.19 16.95
N GLU A 232 -13.28 -10.17 16.88
CA GLU A 232 -14.07 -11.35 16.53
C GLU A 232 -13.92 -11.63 15.03
N GLY A 233 -12.86 -12.37 14.66
CA GLY A 233 -12.67 -12.92 13.31
C GLY A 233 -12.37 -11.91 12.20
N GLU A 234 -12.58 -12.31 10.94
CA GLU A 234 -12.39 -11.49 9.72
C GLU A 234 -13.42 -10.33 9.58
N GLN A 235 -14.16 -9.97 10.63
CA GLN A 235 -15.43 -9.22 10.55
C GLN A 235 -15.47 -7.87 11.28
N GLY A 236 -14.34 -7.30 11.71
CA GLY A 236 -14.33 -6.03 12.46
C GLY A 236 -14.48 -4.74 11.62
N GLY A 237 -14.89 -4.83 10.34
CA GLY A 237 -15.03 -3.69 9.44
C GLY A 237 -15.34 -4.07 8.00
N GLU A 238 -15.59 -3.05 7.17
CA GLU A 238 -15.90 -3.19 5.75
C GLU A 238 -14.73 -2.76 4.86
N LEU A 239 -14.42 -3.57 3.84
CA LEU A 239 -13.47 -3.20 2.79
C LEU A 239 -14.25 -2.71 1.55
N VAL A 240 -14.15 -1.43 1.26
CA VAL A 240 -14.89 -0.76 0.18
C VAL A 240 -13.93 -0.39 -0.95
N ALA A 241 -14.29 -0.75 -2.18
CA ALA A 241 -13.64 -0.22 -3.39
C ALA A 241 -14.30 1.13 -3.75
N PHE A 242 -13.50 2.13 -4.11
CA PHE A 242 -14.00 3.47 -4.47
C PHE A 242 -13.44 3.94 -5.81
N ASP A 243 -14.19 4.83 -6.48
CA ASP A 243 -13.77 5.50 -7.71
C ASP A 243 -12.64 6.49 -7.40
N GLN A 244 -11.43 6.11 -7.76
CA GLN A 244 -10.23 6.92 -7.59
C GLN A 244 -10.07 7.94 -8.73
N SER A 245 -10.81 7.80 -9.83
CA SER A 245 -10.72 8.68 -11.00
C SER A 245 -11.15 10.12 -10.69
N GLU A 246 -11.91 10.35 -9.61
CA GLU A 246 -12.17 11.69 -9.08
C GLU A 246 -10.88 12.45 -8.74
N PHE A 247 -9.85 11.72 -8.30
CA PHE A 247 -8.53 12.24 -7.94
C PHE A 247 -7.50 12.00 -9.04
N ALA A 248 -7.94 11.73 -10.27
CA ALA A 248 -7.10 11.26 -11.36
C ALA A 248 -5.91 12.20 -11.61
N VAL A 249 -4.73 11.62 -11.49
CA VAL A 249 -3.48 12.18 -11.95
C VAL A 249 -2.64 11.10 -12.62
N LYS A 250 -1.58 11.49 -13.33
CA LYS A 250 -0.73 10.55 -14.04
C LYS A 250 -0.18 9.46 -13.11
N GLY A 251 -0.43 8.20 -13.46
CA GLY A 251 0.07 7.03 -12.73
C GLY A 251 -0.79 6.57 -11.56
N LEU A 252 -2.02 7.08 -11.41
CA LEU A 252 -3.03 6.52 -10.51
C LEU A 252 -4.02 5.66 -11.29
N ALA A 253 -4.44 4.54 -10.71
CA ALA A 253 -5.50 3.70 -11.25
C ALA A 253 -6.89 4.33 -11.06
N ASP A 254 -7.92 3.74 -11.68
CA ASP A 254 -9.31 4.21 -11.56
C ASP A 254 -10.00 3.73 -10.27
N THR A 255 -9.46 2.73 -9.58
CA THR A 255 -10.07 2.16 -8.36
C THR A 255 -9.09 2.14 -7.22
N GLY A 256 -9.51 2.65 -6.06
CA GLY A 256 -8.81 2.56 -4.79
C GLY A 256 -9.62 1.75 -3.78
N TYR A 257 -9.04 1.48 -2.61
CA TYR A 257 -9.73 0.74 -1.55
C TYR A 257 -9.62 1.47 -0.21
N VAL A 258 -10.64 1.31 0.64
CA VAL A 258 -10.62 1.80 2.01
C VAL A 258 -11.20 0.71 2.93
N PHE A 259 -10.49 0.42 4.01
CA PHE A 259 -10.99 -0.42 5.09
C PHE A 259 -11.53 0.48 6.21
N ILE A 260 -12.81 0.30 6.54
CA ILE A 260 -13.55 1.08 7.52
C ILE A 260 -13.90 0.15 8.69
N PRO A 261 -13.24 0.26 9.85
CA PRO A 261 -13.62 -0.48 11.04
C PRO A 261 -15.05 -0.17 11.49
N GLU A 262 -15.70 -1.15 12.14
CA GLU A 262 -17.00 -0.93 12.75
C GLU A 262 -16.96 0.26 13.73
N GLY A 263 -17.92 1.18 13.59
CA GLY A 263 -18.05 2.36 14.43
C GLY A 263 -17.31 3.59 13.91
N CYS A 264 -16.45 3.45 12.88
CA CYS A 264 -15.81 4.60 12.25
C CYS A 264 -16.73 5.42 11.35
N GLU A 265 -17.93 4.94 11.05
CA GLU A 265 -18.98 5.72 10.39
C GLU A 265 -19.51 6.84 11.29
N ALA A 266 -19.27 6.76 12.61
CA ALA A 266 -19.60 7.83 13.56
C ALA A 266 -18.59 9.00 13.55
N GLY A 267 -17.44 8.84 12.87
CA GLY A 267 -16.38 9.83 12.77
C GLY A 267 -15.31 9.75 13.87
N GLU A 268 -14.38 10.71 13.83
CA GLU A 268 -13.22 10.84 14.75
C GLU A 268 -12.19 9.70 14.70
N CYS A 269 -12.39 8.69 13.85
CA CYS A 269 -11.38 7.65 13.63
C CYS A 269 -10.13 8.22 12.92
N PRO A 270 -8.92 7.92 13.41
CA PRO A 270 -7.66 8.18 12.72
C PRO A 270 -7.57 7.44 11.39
N VAL A 271 -6.68 7.89 10.51
CA VAL A 271 -6.46 7.28 9.18
C VAL A 271 -5.00 6.85 9.02
N THR A 272 -4.79 5.61 8.59
CA THR A 272 -3.52 5.15 7.99
C THR A 272 -3.64 5.22 6.48
N LEU A 273 -2.78 5.98 5.82
CA LEU A 273 -2.59 5.91 4.37
C LEU A 273 -1.54 4.84 4.05
N ALA A 274 -1.94 3.73 3.44
CA ALA A 274 -1.09 2.58 3.16
C ALA A 274 -0.75 2.47 1.67
N LEU A 275 0.55 2.57 1.35
CA LEU A 275 1.07 2.69 -0.01
C LEU A 275 1.84 1.43 -0.42
N HIS A 276 1.31 0.72 -1.41
CA HIS A 276 1.93 -0.48 -1.96
C HIS A 276 3.25 -0.17 -2.72
N GLY A 277 4.07 -1.19 -2.96
CA GLY A 277 5.28 -1.10 -3.76
C GLY A 277 5.04 -1.23 -5.27
N CYS A 278 6.10 -1.15 -6.06
CA CYS A 278 6.05 -1.48 -7.48
C CYS A 278 5.58 -2.93 -7.66
N GLN A 279 4.75 -3.20 -8.67
CA GLN A 279 4.15 -4.51 -8.97
C GLN A 279 3.28 -5.07 -7.84
N MET A 280 2.81 -4.21 -6.94
CA MET A 280 1.92 -4.58 -5.84
C MET A 280 0.55 -3.88 -5.94
N ASN A 281 0.26 -3.26 -7.08
CA ASN A 281 -1.06 -2.68 -7.37
C ASN A 281 -2.08 -3.80 -7.67
N GLU A 282 -3.36 -3.44 -7.63
CA GLU A 282 -4.48 -4.36 -7.85
C GLU A 282 -4.38 -5.12 -9.19
N GLU A 283 -3.95 -4.47 -10.27
CA GLU A 283 -3.72 -5.11 -11.56
C GLU A 283 -2.69 -6.27 -11.47
N ALA A 284 -1.65 -6.12 -10.64
CA ALA A 284 -0.53 -7.06 -10.56
C ALA A 284 -0.80 -8.22 -9.59
N ILE A 285 -1.40 -7.96 -8.43
CA ILE A 285 -1.53 -8.93 -7.32
C ILE A 285 -2.93 -9.01 -6.73
N GLY A 286 -3.94 -8.44 -7.39
CA GLY A 286 -5.30 -8.33 -6.86
C GLY A 286 -5.34 -7.54 -5.55
N ASP A 287 -6.21 -7.94 -4.64
CA ASP A 287 -6.35 -7.30 -3.33
C ASP A 287 -5.35 -7.81 -2.28
N THR A 288 -4.27 -8.47 -2.70
CA THR A 288 -3.33 -9.14 -1.79
C THR A 288 -2.68 -8.19 -0.79
N PHE A 289 -2.18 -7.02 -1.22
CA PHE A 289 -1.62 -6.01 -0.30
C PHE A 289 -2.70 -5.42 0.63
N ILE A 290 -3.91 -5.24 0.11
CA ILE A 290 -5.02 -4.63 0.84
C ILE A 290 -5.50 -5.55 1.96
N ARG A 291 -5.56 -6.87 1.73
CA ARG A 291 -6.11 -7.83 2.69
C ARG A 291 -5.10 -8.36 3.70
N TYR A 292 -3.84 -8.52 3.30
CA TYR A 292 -2.95 -9.44 4.00
C TYR A 292 -1.67 -8.82 4.56
N THR A 293 -1.53 -7.50 4.49
CA THR A 293 -0.44 -6.77 5.17
C THR A 293 -0.53 -6.85 6.70
N GLY A 294 -1.70 -7.22 7.25
CA GLY A 294 -1.98 -7.21 8.69
C GLY A 294 -2.55 -5.88 9.19
N LEU A 295 -2.53 -4.84 8.35
CA LEU A 295 -3.00 -3.50 8.70
C LEU A 295 -4.49 -3.48 9.07
N ASN A 296 -5.36 -4.17 8.32
CA ASN A 296 -6.81 -4.21 8.60
C ASN A 296 -7.13 -4.85 9.95
N ALA A 297 -6.41 -5.91 10.33
CA ALA A 297 -6.61 -6.59 11.60
C ALA A 297 -6.27 -5.67 12.78
N TRP A 298 -5.15 -4.94 12.68
CA TRP A 298 -4.79 -3.94 13.70
C TRP A 298 -5.79 -2.79 13.72
N ALA A 299 -6.18 -2.29 12.54
CA ALA A 299 -7.14 -1.21 12.36
C ALA A 299 -8.52 -1.50 12.98
N ALA A 300 -9.03 -2.72 12.79
CA ALA A 300 -10.28 -3.16 13.38
C ALA A 300 -10.25 -3.11 14.91
N ALA A 301 -9.13 -3.51 15.52
CA ALA A 301 -8.96 -3.53 16.97
C ALA A 301 -8.79 -2.12 17.59
N HIS A 302 -8.41 -1.12 16.80
CA HIS A 302 -8.05 0.22 17.28
C HIS A 302 -8.88 1.36 16.65
N GLN A 303 -9.99 1.03 15.97
CA GLN A 303 -10.87 1.99 15.29
C GLN A 303 -10.10 2.97 14.40
N GLN A 304 -9.26 2.43 13.52
CA GLN A 304 -8.44 3.20 12.60
C GLN A 304 -8.77 2.86 11.15
N ILE A 305 -9.16 3.86 10.36
CA ILE A 305 -9.43 3.67 8.93
C ILE A 305 -8.12 3.42 8.19
N VAL A 306 -8.12 2.52 7.20
CA VAL A 306 -6.96 2.32 6.32
C VAL A 306 -7.32 2.63 4.88
N LEU A 307 -6.68 3.64 4.30
CA LEU A 307 -6.84 4.05 2.92
C LEU A 307 -5.73 3.40 2.07
N TYR A 308 -6.10 2.72 1.00
CA TYR A 308 -5.22 2.02 0.05
C TYR A 308 -5.37 2.55 -1.38
N PRO A 309 -4.82 3.74 -1.70
CA PRO A 309 -4.81 4.23 -3.07
C PRO A 309 -3.98 3.31 -3.97
N GLN A 310 -4.32 3.28 -5.25
CA GLN A 310 -3.68 2.39 -6.23
C GLN A 310 -2.95 3.21 -7.29
N ALA A 311 -1.67 2.92 -7.50
CA ALA A 311 -0.95 3.35 -8.68
C ALA A 311 -1.21 2.40 -9.86
N GLU A 312 -1.00 2.89 -11.09
CA GLU A 312 -1.16 2.08 -12.31
C GLU A 312 0.14 1.95 -13.12
N SER A 313 0.21 0.87 -13.90
CA SER A 313 1.27 0.66 -14.86
C SER A 313 1.10 1.58 -16.08
N SER A 314 2.20 2.14 -16.59
CA SER A 314 2.19 2.97 -17.80
C SER A 314 3.48 2.79 -18.61
N MET A 315 3.55 3.32 -19.84
CA MET A 315 4.78 3.23 -20.64
C MET A 315 6.01 3.88 -19.95
N ALA A 316 5.80 4.94 -19.17
CA ALA A 316 6.87 5.62 -18.45
C ALA A 316 7.21 4.94 -17.11
N ASN A 317 6.29 4.13 -16.58
CA ASN A 317 6.39 3.42 -15.31
C ASN A 317 5.69 2.06 -15.44
N PRO A 318 6.32 1.08 -16.11
CA PRO A 318 5.67 -0.19 -16.42
C PRO A 318 5.46 -1.09 -15.20
N GLN A 319 6.02 -0.71 -14.04
CA GLN A 319 5.94 -1.47 -12.80
C GLN A 319 4.89 -0.93 -11.83
N GLY A 320 4.07 0.05 -12.24
CA GLY A 320 3.02 0.60 -11.37
C GLY A 320 3.53 1.21 -10.06
N CYS A 321 4.76 1.75 -10.06
CA CYS A 321 5.33 2.40 -8.88
C CYS A 321 4.66 3.77 -8.59
N TRP A 322 4.77 4.23 -7.35
CA TRP A 322 4.51 5.63 -7.01
C TRP A 322 5.56 6.57 -7.64
N ASP A 323 5.23 7.84 -7.83
CA ASP A 323 6.17 8.81 -8.41
C ASP A 323 7.24 9.25 -7.39
N TRP A 324 8.35 8.53 -7.39
CA TRP A 324 9.54 8.83 -6.58
C TRP A 324 10.75 9.26 -7.42
N TRP A 325 10.58 9.47 -8.74
CA TRP A 325 11.64 9.97 -9.62
C TRP A 325 11.17 11.04 -10.62
N GLY A 326 9.96 11.58 -10.45
CA GLY A 326 9.41 12.68 -11.23
C GLY A 326 8.79 12.29 -12.56
N PHE A 327 8.32 11.04 -12.73
CA PHE A 327 7.72 10.61 -14.00
C PHE A 327 6.31 11.16 -14.21
N ALA A 328 5.57 11.45 -13.15
CA ALA A 328 4.21 11.98 -13.24
C ALA A 328 4.23 13.48 -13.55
N GLU A 329 5.35 14.15 -13.26
CA GLU A 329 5.55 15.58 -13.43
C GLU A 329 5.67 16.01 -14.91
N SER A 330 5.47 17.30 -15.15
CA SER A 330 5.54 17.88 -16.49
C SER A 330 6.93 17.74 -17.10
N THR A 331 7.00 17.28 -18.36
CA THR A 331 8.28 17.18 -19.10
C THR A 331 8.94 18.53 -19.36
N TRP A 332 8.21 19.64 -19.20
CA TRP A 332 8.73 21.00 -19.30
C TRP A 332 9.38 21.51 -18.01
N GLN A 333 9.22 20.76 -16.92
CA GLN A 333 9.78 21.08 -15.63
C GLN A 333 11.16 20.44 -15.49
N LEU A 334 12.20 21.26 -15.63
CA LEU A 334 13.60 20.82 -15.58
C LEU A 334 13.98 20.16 -14.24
N SER A 335 13.29 20.55 -13.15
CA SER A 335 13.45 19.98 -11.81
C SER A 335 12.08 19.50 -11.32
N PRO A 336 11.74 18.22 -11.53
CA PRO A 336 10.49 17.64 -11.05
C PRO A 336 10.26 17.91 -9.56
N GLN A 337 9.02 18.23 -9.18
CA GLN A 337 8.62 18.59 -7.81
C GLN A 337 7.78 17.49 -7.14
N HIS A 338 7.83 16.26 -7.68
CA HIS A 338 7.17 15.05 -7.17
C HIS A 338 7.34 14.80 -5.67
N ASP A 339 8.45 15.24 -5.07
CA ASP A 339 8.84 15.09 -3.68
C ASP A 339 8.50 16.31 -2.78
N THR A 340 7.62 17.19 -3.25
CA THR A 340 7.24 18.46 -2.58
C THR A 340 5.72 18.63 -2.49
N ARG A 341 5.25 19.70 -1.84
CA ARG A 341 3.83 20.11 -1.82
C ARG A 341 3.19 20.27 -3.20
N ASN A 342 4.00 20.52 -4.22
CA ASN A 342 3.56 20.67 -5.61
C ASN A 342 3.59 19.35 -6.39
N GLY A 343 3.96 18.23 -5.75
CA GLY A 343 4.00 16.92 -6.37
C GLY A 343 2.60 16.45 -6.75
N THR A 344 2.48 15.96 -7.98
CA THR A 344 1.19 15.64 -8.58
C THR A 344 0.47 14.52 -7.81
N GLN A 345 1.16 13.41 -7.54
CA GLN A 345 0.59 12.30 -6.77
C GLN A 345 0.42 12.63 -5.28
N ILE A 346 1.31 13.44 -4.69
CA ILE A 346 1.18 13.94 -3.31
C ILE A 346 -0.14 14.70 -3.13
N GLY A 347 -0.46 15.59 -4.07
CA GLY A 347 -1.70 16.36 -4.04
C GLY A 347 -2.95 15.46 -4.10
N ALA A 348 -2.95 14.46 -4.98
CA ALA A 348 -4.05 13.50 -5.12
C ALA A 348 -4.26 12.66 -3.85
N LEU A 349 -3.18 12.12 -3.28
CA LEU A 349 -3.23 11.32 -2.05
C LEU A 349 -3.75 12.13 -0.85
N LEU A 350 -3.34 13.39 -0.72
CA LEU A 350 -3.88 14.27 0.32
C LEU A 350 -5.33 14.66 0.06
N ALA A 351 -5.77 14.78 -1.19
CA ALA A 351 -7.17 15.02 -1.50
C ALA A 351 -8.05 13.84 -1.07
N MET A 352 -7.60 12.59 -1.26
CA MET A 352 -8.30 11.41 -0.74
C MET A 352 -8.35 11.40 0.79
N LEU A 353 -7.23 11.69 1.46
CA LEU A 353 -7.21 11.83 2.93
C LEU A 353 -8.18 12.92 3.40
N ASN A 354 -8.20 14.08 2.72
CA ASN A 354 -9.12 15.16 3.02
C ASN A 354 -10.59 14.75 2.83
N ARG A 355 -10.89 13.94 1.81
CA ARG A 355 -12.25 13.42 1.59
C ARG A 355 -12.73 12.60 2.78
N LEU A 356 -11.91 11.65 3.28
CA LEU A 356 -12.27 10.87 4.47
C LEU A 356 -12.50 11.75 5.72
N GLN A 357 -11.74 12.83 5.85
CA GLN A 357 -11.81 13.77 6.99
C GLN A 357 -12.94 14.81 6.85
N ALA A 358 -13.57 14.91 5.68
CA ALA A 358 -14.71 15.79 5.47
C ALA A 358 -15.96 15.23 6.18
N ALA A 359 -16.90 16.11 6.51
CA ALA A 359 -18.20 15.69 7.03
C ALA A 359 -19.03 14.97 5.94
N PRO A 360 -19.77 13.90 6.28
CA PRO A 360 -20.71 13.27 5.37
C PRO A 360 -21.67 14.31 4.79
N GLU A 361 -21.96 14.22 3.49
CA GLU A 361 -23.02 15.03 2.90
C GLU A 361 -24.35 14.61 3.53
N GLN A 362 -25.14 15.58 4.00
CA GLN A 362 -26.49 15.29 4.47
C GLN A 362 -27.32 14.85 3.27
N ALA A 363 -27.82 13.62 3.29
CA ALA A 363 -28.83 13.18 2.34
C ALA A 363 -30.10 14.02 2.55
N ASP A 364 -30.34 14.99 1.66
CA ASP A 364 -31.55 15.83 1.61
C ASP A 364 -32.82 15.02 1.28
#